data_AF-A0A6B0X0N8-F1
#
_entry.id   AF-A0A6B0X0N8-F1
#
_cell.length_a   1.000
_cell.length_b   1.000
_cell.length_c   1.000
_cell.angle_alpha   90.00
_cell.angle_beta   90.00
_cell.angle_gamma   90.00
#
_symmetry.space_group_name_H-M   'P 1'
#
loop_
_entity.id
_entity.type
_entity.pdbx_description
1 polymer ?
#
loop_
_entity_poly.entity_id
_entity_poly.type
_entity_poly.pdbx_seq_one_letter_code
_entity_poly.pdbx_strand_id
1 'polypeptide(L)'
;MISRGVFVEQIEDSALIAQILDGDRKAFAILVQRYSRYVYAQIARSIRLVDDVEDLVQIVFIKAYENLHQLRKPDRFRPWLHSIIRNAVNSHHRRRAVQLRKD
;
A
#
# COMPACT_ATOMS: atom_id res chain seq x y z
N MET A 1 24.28 4.40 31.24
CA MET A 1 24.26 5.60 30.38
C MET A 1 22.97 5.54 29.56
N ILE A 2 21.97 6.34 29.94
CA ILE A 2 20.64 6.33 29.33
C ILE A 2 20.72 7.18 28.06
N SER A 3 20.77 6.55 26.88
CA SER A 3 20.57 7.28 25.63
C SER A 3 19.09 7.64 25.51
N ARG A 4 18.80 8.93 25.75
CA ARG A 4 17.54 9.62 25.47
C ARG A 4 16.93 9.12 24.16
N GLY A 5 15.87 8.34 24.25
CA GLY A 5 15.01 8.06 23.11
C GLY A 5 14.34 9.37 22.70
N VAL A 6 14.76 9.92 21.56
CA VAL A 6 14.06 11.00 20.88
C VAL A 6 12.67 10.46 20.56
N PHE A 7 11.64 10.94 21.24
CA PHE A 7 10.26 10.73 20.82
C PHE A 7 10.09 11.49 19.51
N VAL A 8 10.31 10.81 18.39
CA VAL A 8 9.92 11.34 17.08
C VAL A 8 8.40 11.28 17.06
N GLU A 9 7.76 12.45 17.10
CA GLU A 9 6.32 12.59 16.96
C GLU A 9 5.91 11.93 15.64
N GLN A 10 5.18 10.82 15.73
CA GLN A 10 4.74 10.08 14.55
C GLN A 10 3.64 10.90 13.88
N ILE A 11 3.93 11.45 12.71
CA ILE A 11 2.93 12.18 11.91
C ILE A 11 1.79 11.22 11.59
N GLU A 12 0.56 11.63 11.90
CA GLU A 12 -0.67 10.89 11.59
C GLU A 12 -0.83 10.66 10.08
N ASP A 13 -1.45 9.54 9.69
CA ASP A 13 -1.68 9.23 8.27
C ASP A 13 -2.45 10.34 7.55
N SER A 14 -3.45 10.92 8.22
CA SER A 14 -4.27 11.99 7.68
C SER A 14 -3.44 13.23 7.34
N ALA A 15 -2.46 13.58 8.19
CA ALA A 15 -1.56 14.71 7.96
C ALA A 15 -0.58 14.43 6.81
N LEU A 16 -0.03 13.21 6.74
CA LEU A 16 0.80 12.79 5.60
C LEU A 16 0.01 12.86 4.29
N ILE A 17 -1.23 12.37 4.29
CA ILE A 17 -2.10 12.39 3.11
C ILE A 17 -2.38 13.83 2.66
N ALA A 18 -2.65 14.75 3.59
CA ALA A 18 -2.84 16.16 3.27
C ALA A 18 -1.60 16.76 2.57
N GLN A 19 -0.39 16.50 3.08
CA GLN A 19 0.86 16.95 2.46
C GLN A 19 1.05 16.37 1.04
N ILE A 20 0.73 15.10 0.85
CA ILE A 20 0.84 14.44 -0.46
C ILE A 20 -0.11 15.08 -1.46
N LEU A 21 -1.35 15.36 -1.04
CA LEU A 21 -2.35 16.01 -1.89
C LEU A 21 -2.01 17.48 -2.20
N ASP A 22 -1.26 18.15 -1.32
CA ASP A 22 -0.70 19.49 -1.55
C ASP A 22 0.57 19.46 -2.45
N GLY A 23 1.01 18.27 -2.86
CA GLY A 23 2.09 18.09 -3.83
C GLY A 23 3.42 17.61 -3.24
N ASP A 24 3.52 17.39 -1.91
CA ASP A 24 4.70 16.79 -1.32
C ASP A 24 4.73 15.28 -1.57
N ARG A 25 5.33 14.92 -2.71
CA ARG A 25 5.49 13.52 -3.11
C ARG A 25 6.39 12.73 -2.15
N LYS A 26 7.28 13.38 -1.40
CA LYS A 26 8.21 12.68 -0.48
C LYS A 26 7.49 12.14 0.74
N ALA A 27 6.40 12.78 1.18
CA ALA A 27 5.57 12.31 2.28
C ALA A 27 4.94 10.92 1.99
N PHE A 28 4.76 10.53 0.72
CA PHE A 28 4.26 9.20 0.37
C PHE A 28 5.24 8.08 0.75
N ALA A 29 6.55 8.34 0.76
CA ALA A 29 7.55 7.34 1.17
C ALA A 29 7.34 6.89 2.63
N ILE A 30 6.84 7.79 3.49
CA ILE A 30 6.53 7.48 4.89
C ILE A 30 5.34 6.51 4.97
N LEU A 31 4.29 6.73 4.15
CA LEU A 31 3.17 5.79 4.05
C LEU A 31 3.63 4.44 3.50
N VAL A 32 4.48 4.42 2.47
CA VAL A 32 5.06 3.16 1.95
C VAL A 32 5.79 2.42 3.07
N GLN A 33 6.74 3.06 3.75
CA GLN A 33 7.49 2.45 4.85
C GLN A 33 6.57 1.91 5.96
N ARG A 34 5.56 2.70 6.37
CA ARG A 34 4.60 2.34 7.43
C ARG A 34 3.74 1.14 7.04
N TYR A 35 3.37 1.02 5.77
CA TYR A 35 2.41 0.03 5.30
C TYR A 35 3.00 -1.16 4.55
N SER A 36 4.28 -1.16 4.19
CA SER A 36 4.91 -2.23 3.40
C SER A 36 4.70 -3.62 4.00
N ARG A 37 4.95 -3.78 5.31
CA ARG A 37 4.74 -5.07 5.99
C ARG A 37 3.29 -5.51 5.97
N TYR A 38 2.36 -4.56 6.12
CA TYR A 38 0.93 -4.85 6.06
C TYR A 38 0.54 -5.30 4.65
N VAL A 39 0.88 -4.52 3.62
CA VAL A 39 0.56 -4.80 2.21
C VAL A 39 1.12 -6.17 1.80
N TYR A 40 2.40 -6.42 2.05
CA TYR A 40 3.06 -7.69 1.78
C TYR A 40 2.32 -8.85 2.46
N ALA A 41 2.08 -8.75 3.76
CA ALA A 41 1.40 -9.81 4.51
C ALA A 41 -0.05 -10.06 4.04
N GLN A 42 -0.75 -9.05 3.54
CA GLN A 42 -2.09 -9.24 2.97
C GLN A 42 -2.04 -9.98 1.63
N ILE A 43 -1.07 -9.66 0.76
CA ILE A 43 -0.92 -10.26 -0.56
C ILE A 43 -0.40 -11.70 -0.46
N ALA A 44 0.62 -11.94 0.38
CA ALA A 44 1.25 -13.24 0.57
C ALA A 44 0.30 -14.32 1.14
N ARG A 45 -0.85 -13.93 1.71
CA ARG A 45 -1.89 -14.89 2.13
C ARG A 45 -2.71 -15.44 0.96
N SER A 46 -2.70 -14.76 -0.19
CA SER A 46 -3.50 -15.13 -1.37
C SER A 46 -2.64 -15.60 -2.54
N ILE A 47 -1.38 -15.21 -2.59
CA ILE A 47 -0.44 -15.46 -3.69
C ILE A 47 0.69 -16.37 -3.21
N ARG A 48 0.98 -17.44 -3.97
CA ARG A 48 1.97 -18.47 -3.57
C ARG A 48 3.39 -18.17 -4.03
N LEU A 49 3.56 -17.55 -5.20
CA LEU A 49 4.87 -17.23 -5.76
C LEU A 49 5.37 -15.92 -5.15
N VAL A 50 6.60 -15.91 -4.63
CA VAL A 50 7.17 -14.74 -3.95
C VAL A 50 7.33 -13.56 -4.92
N ASP A 51 7.82 -13.80 -6.13
CA ASP A 51 8.00 -12.75 -7.14
C ASP A 51 6.67 -12.05 -7.48
N ASP A 52 5.57 -12.82 -7.60
CA ASP A 52 4.23 -12.26 -7.82
C ASP A 52 3.76 -11.39 -6.63
N VAL A 53 4.19 -11.70 -5.40
CA VAL A 53 3.88 -10.88 -4.22
C VAL A 53 4.58 -9.54 -4.30
N GLU A 54 5.87 -9.51 -4.61
CA GLU A 54 6.66 -8.28 -4.69
C GLU A 54 6.14 -7.35 -5.79
N ASP A 55 5.82 -7.89 -6.96
CA ASP A 55 5.20 -7.15 -8.06
C ASP A 55 3.85 -6.55 -7.65
N LEU A 56 3.01 -7.33 -6.95
CA LEU A 56 1.71 -6.83 -6.48
C LEU A 56 1.83 -5.78 -5.38
N VAL A 57 2.83 -5.87 -4.50
CA VAL A 57 3.11 -4.83 -3.50
C VAL A 57 3.40 -3.50 -4.20
N GLN A 58 4.26 -3.51 -5.22
CA GLN A 58 4.57 -2.31 -6.00
C GLN A 58 3.31 -1.76 -6.69
N ILE A 59 2.54 -2.63 -7.38
CA ILE A 59 1.28 -2.24 -8.04
C ILE A 59 0.30 -1.62 -7.05
N VAL A 60 0.18 -2.15 -5.83
CA VAL A 60 -0.72 -1.61 -4.81
C VAL A 60 -0.29 -0.20 -4.42
N PHE A 61 1.00 0.04 -4.18
CA PHE A 61 1.48 1.38 -3.81
C PHE A 61 1.38 2.39 -4.94
N ILE A 62 1.67 1.99 -6.19
CA ILE A 62 1.45 2.85 -7.37
C ILE A 62 -0.02 3.26 -7.45
N LYS A 63 -0.94 2.30 -7.35
CA LYS A 63 -2.38 2.58 -7.39
C LYS A 63 -2.84 3.43 -6.20
N ALA A 64 -2.29 3.18 -5.02
CA ALA A 64 -2.59 3.98 -3.84
C ALA A 64 -2.14 5.44 -4.03
N TYR A 65 -0.97 5.68 -4.61
CA TYR A 65 -0.52 7.02 -4.93
C TYR A 65 -1.42 7.70 -5.97
N GLU A 66 -1.65 7.04 -7.10
CA GLU A 66 -2.46 7.58 -8.21
C GLU A 66 -3.89 7.93 -7.80
N ASN A 67 -4.49 7.12 -6.91
CA ASN A 67 -5.88 7.27 -6.51
C ASN A 67 -6.04 7.94 -5.14
N LEU A 68 -4.97 8.43 -4.51
CA LEU A 68 -5.03 8.98 -3.15
C LEU A 68 -6.02 10.14 -3.04
N HIS A 69 -6.16 10.94 -4.10
CA HIS A 69 -7.12 12.05 -4.20
C HIS A 69 -8.60 11.61 -4.08
N GLN A 70 -8.90 10.32 -4.28
CA GLN A 70 -10.26 9.78 -4.15
C GLN A 70 -10.59 9.37 -2.70
N LEU A 71 -9.60 9.36 -1.80
CA LEU A 71 -9.80 9.03 -0.40
C LEU A 71 -10.52 10.17 0.34
N ARG A 72 -11.83 10.03 0.53
CA ARG A 72 -12.68 11.05 1.17
C ARG A 72 -12.43 11.23 2.68
N LYS A 73 -11.94 10.20 3.34
CA LYS A 73 -11.71 10.16 4.80
C LYS A 73 -10.25 9.75 5.06
N PRO A 74 -9.31 10.69 5.19
CA PRO A 74 -7.88 10.39 5.34
C PRO A 74 -7.55 9.50 6.55
N ASP A 75 -8.33 9.58 7.62
CA ASP A 75 -8.27 8.69 8.80
C ASP A 75 -8.59 7.21 8.48
N ARG A 76 -9.19 6.95 7.31
CA ARG A 76 -9.55 5.61 6.83
C ARG A 76 -8.59 5.09 5.76
N PHE A 77 -7.34 5.57 5.74
CA PHE A 77 -6.33 5.12 4.78
C PHE A 77 -6.12 3.61 4.78
N ARG A 78 -5.93 2.97 5.94
CA ARG A 78 -5.66 1.53 6.00
C ARG A 78 -6.79 0.66 5.43
N PRO A 79 -8.08 0.84 5.80
CA PRO A 79 -9.19 0.13 5.14
C PRO A 79 -9.30 0.41 3.64
N TRP A 80 -9.05 1.64 3.21
CA TRP A 80 -9.04 2.01 1.81
C TRP A 80 -7.91 1.30 1.04
N LEU A 81 -6.69 1.28 1.59
CA LEU A 81 -5.55 0.53 1.05
C LEU A 81 -5.84 -0.97 0.96
N HIS A 82 -6.55 -1.53 1.95
CA HIS A 82 -7.01 -2.92 1.89
C HIS A 82 -7.92 -3.21 0.68
N SER A 83 -8.79 -2.27 0.30
CA SER A 83 -9.61 -2.42 -0.90
C SER A 83 -8.77 -2.48 -2.18
N ILE A 84 -7.69 -1.70 -2.26
CA ILE A 84 -6.75 -1.72 -3.39
C ILE A 84 -6.02 -3.06 -3.45
N ILE A 85 -5.57 -3.58 -2.30
CA ILE A 85 -4.95 -4.91 -2.19
C ILE A 85 -5.89 -5.99 -2.72
N ARG A 86 -7.15 -6.02 -2.26
CA ARG A 86 -8.12 -7.02 -2.73
C ARG A 86 -8.34 -6.94 -4.23
N ASN A 87 -8.45 -5.73 -4.77
CA ASN A 87 -8.63 -5.53 -6.21
C ASN A 87 -7.40 -6.00 -7.02
N ALA A 88 -6.19 -5.75 -6.53
CA ALA A 88 -4.95 -6.20 -7.15
C ALA A 88 -4.84 -7.73 -7.18
N VAL A 89 -5.08 -8.39 -6.05
CA VAL A 89 -5.08 -9.85 -5.92
C VAL A 89 -6.13 -10.49 -6.83
N ASN A 90 -7.37 -9.98 -6.82
CA ASN A 90 -8.44 -10.49 -7.69
C ASN A 90 -8.08 -10.33 -9.18
N SER A 91 -7.48 -9.20 -9.56
CA SER A 91 -7.02 -8.97 -10.93
C SER A 91 -5.92 -9.95 -11.34
N HIS A 92 -4.96 -10.20 -10.46
CA HIS A 92 -3.90 -11.19 -10.68
C HIS A 92 -4.48 -12.59 -10.92
N HIS A 93 -5.38 -13.08 -10.05
CA HIS A 93 -6.00 -14.39 -10.24
C HIS A 93 -6.77 -14.50 -11.55
N ARG A 94 -7.53 -13.46 -11.94
CA ARG A 94 -8.24 -13.45 -13.22
C ARG A 94 -7.28 -13.55 -14.41
N ARG A 95 -6.19 -12.78 -14.41
CA ARG A 95 -5.18 -12.82 -15.48
C ARG A 95 -4.51 -14.19 -15.57
N ARG A 96 -4.13 -14.78 -14.43
CA ARG A 96 -3.53 -16.12 -14.38
C ARG A 96 -4.47 -17.20 -14.92
N ALA A 97 -5.76 -17.13 -14.58
CA ALA A 97 -6.76 -18.07 -15.09
C ALA A 97 -6.98 -17.95 -16.60
N VAL A 98 -6.84 -16.75 -17.19
CA VAL A 98 -6.90 -16.57 -18.65
C VAL A 98 -5.66 -17.13 -19.34
N GLN A 99 -4.48 -16.97 -18.74
CA GLN A 99 -3.23 -17.48 -19.30
C GLN A 99 -3.20 -19.01 -19.33
N LEU A 100 -3.59 -19.66 -18.22
CA LEU A 100 -3.67 -21.13 -18.12
C LEU A 100 -4.71 -21.79 -19.04
N ARG A 101 -5.63 -21.02 -19.64
CA ARG A 101 -6.60 -21.53 -20.62
C ARG A 101 -6.08 -21.47 -22.07
N LYS A 102 -5.01 -20.74 -22.30
CA LYS A 102 -4.39 -20.55 -23.62
C LYS A 102 -3.21 -21.49 -23.85
N ASP A 103 -2.74 -22.14 -22.79
CA ASP A 103 -1.73 -23.20 -22.78
C ASP A 103 -2.42 -24.57 -22.86
#